data_AF-A0A954THD6-F1
#
_entry.id   AF-A0A954THD6-F1
#
_cell.length_a   1.000
_cell.length_b   1.000
_cell.length_c   1.000
_cell.angle_alpha   90.00
_cell.angle_beta   90.00
_cell.angle_gamma   90.00
#
_symmetry.space_group_name_H-M   'P 1'
#
loop_
_entity.id
_entity.type
_entity.pdbx_description
1 polymer ?
#
loop_
_entity_poly.entity_id
_entity_poly.type
_entity_poly.pdbx_seq_one_letter_code
_entity_poly.pdbx_strand_id
1 'polypeptide(L)'
;MRAAELLYVRNAIVRIVALVLPLLSWQPGACGQDGVWPDPTWTDADPKDEAMDPAAIERAVQYALSAGGSGMIVRHGRVVRRWGDQDKLYDIKSATKSFGATMLG
;
A
#
# COMPACT_ATOMS: atom_id res chain seq x y z
N MET A 1 -52.57 -10.63 -32.17
CA MET A 1 -51.58 -9.55 -31.93
C MET A 1 -50.86 -9.66 -30.57
N ARG A 2 -51.49 -10.10 -29.47
CA ARG A 2 -50.85 -10.18 -28.14
C ARG A 2 -49.66 -11.15 -27.99
N ALA A 3 -49.57 -12.23 -28.78
CA ALA A 3 -48.53 -13.25 -28.61
C ALA A 3 -47.13 -12.81 -29.08
N ALA A 4 -47.06 -12.01 -30.15
CA ALA A 4 -45.80 -11.52 -30.71
C ALA A 4 -45.16 -10.44 -29.80
N GLU A 5 -45.97 -9.59 -29.17
CA GLU A 5 -45.51 -8.59 -28.21
C GLU A 5 -44.94 -9.24 -26.94
N LEU A 6 -45.58 -10.30 -26.42
CA LEU A 6 -45.09 -11.03 -25.26
C LEU A 6 -43.75 -11.72 -25.53
N LEU A 7 -43.55 -12.25 -26.73
CA LEU A 7 -42.27 -12.84 -27.17
C LEU A 7 -41.19 -11.77 -27.34
N TYR A 8 -41.55 -10.59 -27.85
CA TYR A 8 -40.64 -9.46 -28.00
C TYR A 8 -40.17 -8.91 -26.65
N VAL A 9 -41.11 -8.68 -25.71
CA VAL A 9 -40.80 -8.19 -24.35
C VAL A 9 -39.96 -9.21 -23.59
N ARG A 10 -40.26 -10.51 -23.69
CA ARG A 10 -39.45 -11.57 -23.07
C ARG A 10 -38.02 -11.59 -23.62
N ASN A 11 -37.86 -11.49 -24.94
CA ASN A 11 -36.54 -11.48 -25.56
C ASN A 11 -35.77 -10.18 -25.28
N ALA A 12 -36.46 -9.04 -25.16
CA ALA A 12 -35.87 -7.76 -24.79
C ALA A 12 -35.36 -7.79 -23.33
N ILE A 13 -36.15 -8.33 -22.40
CA ILE A 13 -35.75 -8.50 -21.00
C ILE A 13 -34.55 -9.44 -20.89
N VAL A 14 -34.57 -10.59 -21.57
CA VAL A 14 -33.44 -11.55 -21.56
C VAL A 14 -32.17 -10.90 -22.12
N ARG A 15 -32.27 -10.08 -23.17
CA ARG A 15 -31.11 -9.37 -23.76
C ARG A 15 -30.58 -8.26 -22.85
N ILE A 16 -31.46 -7.51 -22.19
CA ILE A 16 -31.06 -6.46 -21.23
C ILE A 16 -30.37 -7.12 -20.03
N VAL A 17 -30.94 -8.19 -19.48
CA VAL A 17 -30.33 -8.96 -18.38
C VAL A 17 -28.96 -9.53 -18.79
N ALA A 18 -28.83 -10.09 -20.01
CA ALA A 18 -27.57 -10.62 -20.52
C ALA A 18 -26.49 -9.55 -20.78
N LEU A 19 -26.88 -8.30 -21.04
CA LEU A 19 -25.94 -7.17 -21.24
C LEU A 19 -25.57 -6.48 -19.91
N VAL A 20 -26.44 -6.50 -18.91
CA VAL A 20 -26.22 -5.83 -17.62
C VAL A 20 -25.49 -6.73 -16.61
N LEU A 21 -25.68 -8.06 -16.67
CA LEU A 21 -24.97 -8.99 -15.77
C LEU A 21 -23.43 -8.95 -15.85
N PRO A 22 -22.77 -8.87 -17.02
CA PRO A 22 -21.30 -8.79 -17.06
C PRO A 22 -20.77 -7.44 -16.56
N LEU A 23 -21.60 -6.39 -16.51
CA LEU A 23 -21.23 -5.08 -15.95
C LEU A 23 -21.26 -5.08 -14.41
N LEU A 24 -22.03 -5.97 -13.77
CA LEU A 24 -22.00 -6.14 -12.31
C LEU A 24 -20.85 -7.01 -11.81
N SER A 25 -20.16 -7.75 -12.69
CA SER A 25 -18.98 -8.55 -12.34
C SER A 25 -17.66 -7.80 -12.44
N TRP A 26 -17.67 -6.49 -12.74
CA TRP A 26 -16.49 -5.64 -12.61
C TRP A 26 -16.23 -5.37 -11.13
N GLN A 27 -15.58 -6.33 -10.47
CA GLN A 27 -14.88 -6.06 -9.23
C GLN A 27 -13.68 -5.18 -9.61
N PRO A 28 -13.60 -3.90 -9.17
CA PRO A 28 -12.33 -3.18 -9.23
C PRO A 28 -11.31 -4.08 -8.55
N GLY A 29 -10.19 -4.35 -9.23
CA GLY A 29 -9.15 -5.22 -8.69
C GLY A 29 -8.85 -4.79 -7.26
N ALA A 30 -9.13 -5.69 -6.31
CA ALA A 30 -8.81 -5.47 -4.91
C ALA A 30 -7.28 -5.47 -4.81
N CYS A 31 -6.66 -4.31 -5.00
CA CYS A 31 -5.25 -4.09 -4.74
C CYS A 31 -5.02 -4.15 -3.22
N GLY A 32 -4.89 -5.37 -2.70
CA GLY A 32 -4.36 -5.70 -1.39
C GLY A 32 -5.20 -5.24 -0.19
N GLN A 33 -5.32 -6.11 0.80
CA GLN A 33 -5.11 -5.82 2.22
C GLN A 33 -5.73 -6.98 3.00
N ASP A 34 -4.89 -7.91 3.41
CA ASP A 34 -4.98 -8.66 4.67
C ASP A 34 -3.55 -8.84 5.20
N GLY A 35 -2.81 -7.73 5.29
CA GLY A 35 -1.53 -7.64 6.02
C GLY A 35 -0.26 -7.33 5.22
N VAL A 36 0.50 -6.40 5.80
CA VAL A 36 1.89 -5.97 5.53
C VAL A 36 2.26 -5.65 4.07
N TRP A 37 1.67 -4.57 3.55
CA TRP A 37 2.32 -3.68 2.58
C TRP A 37 1.62 -2.31 2.48
N PRO A 38 2.35 -1.18 2.55
CA PRO A 38 2.54 -0.52 3.84
C PRO A 38 1.20 -0.29 4.55
N ASP A 39 1.06 -0.91 5.73
CA ASP A 39 -0.01 -0.56 6.65
C ASP A 39 0.23 0.87 7.19
N PRO A 40 -0.79 1.74 7.34
CA PRO A 40 -0.58 3.12 7.81
C PRO A 40 0.11 3.22 9.18
N THR A 41 -0.04 2.21 10.03
CA THR A 41 0.53 2.19 11.38
C THR A 41 1.90 1.54 11.43
N TRP A 42 2.31 0.81 10.38
CA TRP A 42 3.62 0.15 10.23
C TRP A 42 3.99 -0.71 11.46
N THR A 43 3.62 -1.99 11.43
CA THR A 43 3.86 -2.94 12.51
C THR A 43 5.35 -3.08 12.86
N ASP A 44 5.67 -3.03 14.14
CA ASP A 44 7.03 -3.30 14.66
C ASP A 44 7.39 -4.78 14.60
N ALA A 45 8.69 -5.06 14.47
CA ALA A 45 9.26 -6.40 14.48
C ALA A 45 10.58 -6.44 15.26
N ASP A 46 10.85 -7.57 15.91
CA ASP A 46 12.17 -7.80 16.52
C ASP A 46 13.21 -7.97 15.40
N PRO A 47 14.40 -7.35 15.53
CA PRO A 47 15.49 -7.56 14.59
C PRO A 47 15.77 -9.03 14.26
N LYS A 48 15.66 -9.93 15.24
CA LYS A 48 15.96 -11.37 15.06
C LYS A 48 14.91 -12.04 14.19
N ASP A 49 13.64 -11.68 14.34
CA ASP A 49 12.54 -12.20 13.52
C ASP A 49 12.72 -11.78 12.06
N GLU A 50 13.30 -10.60 11.86
CA GLU A 50 13.69 -10.08 10.56
C GLU A 50 15.12 -10.46 10.17
N ALA A 51 15.73 -11.52 10.73
CA ALA A 51 17.06 -12.01 10.39
C ALA A 51 18.16 -10.91 10.35
N MET A 52 18.07 -9.93 11.23
CA MET A 52 19.04 -8.85 11.43
C MET A 52 19.77 -9.01 12.77
N ASP A 53 21.03 -8.58 12.83
CA ASP A 53 21.81 -8.55 14.08
C ASP A 53 21.36 -7.36 14.95
N PRO A 54 20.78 -7.60 16.15
CA PRO A 54 20.37 -6.53 17.05
C PRO A 54 21.53 -5.61 17.46
N ALA A 55 22.73 -6.16 17.64
CA ALA A 55 23.90 -5.38 18.06
C ALA A 55 24.37 -4.43 16.95
N ALA A 56 24.24 -4.83 15.68
CA ALA A 56 24.54 -3.97 14.54
C ALA A 56 23.54 -2.81 14.41
N ILE A 57 22.25 -3.09 14.61
CA ILE A 57 21.21 -2.06 14.62
C ILE A 57 21.45 -1.05 15.74
N GLU A 58 21.76 -1.52 16.95
CA GLU A 58 22.03 -0.61 18.07
C GLU A 58 23.26 0.27 17.78
N ARG A 59 24.35 -0.29 17.25
CA ARG A 59 25.51 0.48 16.81
C ARG A 59 25.16 1.53 15.76
N ALA A 60 24.30 1.20 14.79
CA ALA A 60 23.85 2.14 13.77
C ALA A 60 23.01 3.28 14.36
N VAL A 61 22.13 2.98 15.31
CA VAL A 61 21.33 3.98 16.03
C VAL A 61 22.22 4.90 16.86
N GLN A 62 23.16 4.36 17.63
CA GLN A 62 24.09 5.16 18.42
C GLN A 62 24.93 6.10 17.53
N TYR A 63 25.39 5.59 16.39
CA TYR A 63 26.08 6.41 15.39
C TYR A 63 25.18 7.54 14.87
N ALA A 64 23.94 7.24 14.47
CA ALA A 64 23.00 8.25 13.99
C ALA A 64 22.69 9.33 15.04
N LEU A 65 22.48 8.92 16.30
CA LEU A 65 22.21 9.83 17.41
C LEU A 65 23.41 10.72 17.74
N SER A 66 24.65 10.24 17.57
CA SER A 66 25.86 11.04 17.78
C SER A 66 25.95 12.28 16.88
N ALA A 67 25.31 12.24 15.71
CA ALA A 67 25.19 13.35 14.77
C ALA A 67 23.85 14.11 14.88
N GLY A 68 22.99 13.77 15.85
CA GLY A 68 21.65 14.34 15.99
C GLY A 68 20.65 13.88 14.93
N GLY A 69 20.90 12.72 14.30
CA GLY A 69 20.06 12.16 13.26
C GLY A 69 18.74 11.56 13.78
N SER A 70 17.75 11.51 12.90
CA SER A 70 16.46 10.81 13.10
C SER A 70 16.22 9.87 11.93
N GLY A 71 15.47 8.80 12.15
CA GLY A 71 15.08 7.88 11.09
C GLY A 71 14.48 6.57 11.58
N MET A 72 14.30 5.65 10.63
CA MET A 72 13.78 4.32 10.87
C MET A 72 14.42 3.29 9.93
N ILE A 73 14.45 2.04 10.37
CA ILE A 73 14.89 0.89 9.58
C ILE A 73 13.70 -0.04 9.38
N VAL A 74 13.51 -0.44 8.12
CA VAL A 74 12.35 -1.20 7.66
C VAL A 74 12.84 -2.43 6.90
N ARG A 75 12.26 -3.59 7.20
CA ARG A 75 12.50 -4.84 6.47
C ARG A 75 11.20 -5.62 6.33
N HIS A 76 10.97 -6.20 5.16
CA HIS A 76 9.74 -6.95 4.83
C HIS A 76 8.42 -6.21 5.19
N GLY A 77 8.41 -4.88 5.04
CA GLY A 77 7.23 -4.04 5.34
C GLY A 77 6.98 -3.82 6.84
N ARG A 78 7.91 -4.20 7.72
CA ARG A 78 7.85 -4.02 9.17
C ARG A 78 8.95 -3.10 9.67
N VAL A 79 8.68 -2.43 10.78
CA VAL A 79 9.66 -1.52 11.39
C VAL A 79 10.49 -2.28 12.39
N VAL A 80 11.79 -2.33 12.11
CA VAL A 80 12.74 -3.00 12.99
C VAL A 80 13.24 -2.03 14.06
N ARG A 81 13.41 -0.75 13.71
CA ARG A 81 13.84 0.27 14.65
C ARG A 81 13.46 1.67 14.22
N ARG A 82 13.11 2.52 15.19
CA ARG A 82 12.95 3.97 15.05
C ARG A 82 13.92 4.68 16.01
N TRP A 83 14.44 5.84 15.63
CA TRP A 83 15.24 6.69 16.51
C TRP A 83 15.02 8.16 16.17
N GLY A 84 15.14 9.03 17.17
CA GLY A 84 14.81 10.44 17.03
C GLY A 84 13.30 10.67 16.89
N ASP A 85 12.94 11.92 16.62
CA ASP A 85 11.56 12.35 16.42
C ASP A 85 11.11 12.08 14.98
N GLN A 86 10.06 11.27 14.80
CA GLN A 86 9.53 10.90 13.49
C GLN A 86 8.54 11.95 12.96
N ASP A 87 7.96 12.78 13.82
CA ASP A 87 6.98 13.81 13.44
C ASP A 87 7.66 15.13 13.07
N LYS A 88 8.98 15.22 13.29
CA LYS A 88 9.77 16.40 12.97
C LYS A 88 9.96 16.57 11.47
N LEU A 89 9.66 17.76 10.97
CA LEU A 89 9.90 18.14 9.58
C LEU A 89 11.36 18.55 9.37
N TYR A 90 11.97 18.03 8.31
CA TYR A 90 13.33 18.33 7.89
C TYR A 90 13.36 18.86 6.46
N ASP A 91 14.27 19.78 6.18
CA ASP A 91 14.50 20.32 4.85
C ASP A 91 15.38 19.37 4.04
N ILE A 92 14.75 18.46 3.28
CA ILE A 92 15.47 17.45 2.51
C ILE A 92 15.60 17.89 1.05
N LYS A 93 16.73 18.52 0.72
CA LYS A 93 17.00 19.17 -0.57
C LYS A 93 16.87 18.24 -1.78
N SER A 94 17.85 17.38 -2.01
CA SER A 94 17.90 16.58 -3.24
C SER A 94 16.95 15.39 -3.24
N ALA A 95 16.42 14.97 -2.08
CA ALA A 95 15.45 13.87 -2.03
C ALA A 95 14.12 14.22 -2.71
N THR A 96 13.77 15.50 -2.83
CA THR A 96 12.61 15.95 -3.62
C THR A 96 12.65 15.44 -5.06
N LYS A 97 13.85 15.17 -5.62
CA LYS A 97 14.00 14.62 -6.96
C LYS A 97 13.38 13.23 -7.12
N SER A 98 13.41 12.40 -6.08
CA SER A 98 12.80 11.06 -6.11
C SER A 98 11.28 11.17 -6.26
N PHE A 99 10.65 12.11 -5.55
CA PHE A 99 9.23 12.39 -5.73
C PHE A 99 8.91 12.86 -7.15
N GLY A 100 9.70 13.80 -7.67
CA GLY A 100 9.56 14.28 -9.05
C GLY A 100 9.69 13.16 -10.10
N ALA A 101 10.65 12.24 -9.92
CA ALA A 101 10.81 11.09 -10.79
C ALA A 101 9.59 10.15 -10.71
N THR A 102 9.13 9.78 -9.51
CA THR A 102 7.96 8.91 -9.34
C THR A 102 6.67 9.54 -9.90
N MET A 103 6.50 10.86 -9.77
CA MET A 103 5.32 11.55 -10.29
C MET A 103 5.28 11.60 -11.83
N LEU A 104 6.43 11.62 -12.48
CA LEU A 104 6.52 11.74 -13.94
C LEU A 104 6.62 10.39 -14.66
N GLY A 105 7.10 9.34 -13.97
CA GLY A 105 7.29 7.99 -14.54
C GLY A 105 8.65 7.82 -15.18
#